data_AF-A0A6B1H771-F1
#
_entry.id   AF-A0A6B1H771-F1
#
_cell.length_a   1.000
_cell.length_b   1.000
_cell.length_c   1.000
_cell.angle_alpha   90.00
_cell.angle_beta   90.00
_cell.angle_gamma   90.00
#
_symmetry.space_group_name_H-M   'P 1'
#
loop_
_entity.id
_entity.type
_entity.pdbx_description
1 polymer ?
#
loop_
_entity_poly.entity_id
_entity_poly.type
_entity_poly.pdbx_seq_one_letter_code
_entity_poly.pdbx_strand_id
1 'polypeptide(L)'
;MNATVARQLAPRVRDYLRIFPAVALIGPRQVGKTTLARAIAETQNSEGDPGVYLDLENPADLAKLGDPGAYLSRHRGRLVVLDEIHRKPALFEILRSVIDDRIRRGELAGQFL
;
A
#
# COMPACT_ATOMS: atom_id res chain seq x y z
N MET A 1 2.64 -31.02 -0.76
CA MET A 1 3.32 -29.96 0.03
C MET A 1 3.85 -28.93 -0.96
N ASN A 2 3.11 -27.84 -1.20
CA ASN A 2 3.47 -26.88 -2.24
C ASN A 2 4.53 -25.92 -1.70
N ALA A 3 5.76 -26.07 -2.18
CA ALA A 3 6.86 -25.18 -1.89
C ALA A 3 6.50 -23.74 -2.30
N THR A 4 6.43 -22.85 -1.32
CA THR A 4 6.24 -21.41 -1.56
C THR A 4 7.53 -20.89 -2.17
N VAL A 5 7.52 -20.59 -3.47
CA VAL A 5 8.64 -19.90 -4.12
C VAL A 5 8.89 -18.60 -3.37
N ALA A 6 10.04 -18.50 -2.71
CA ALA A 6 10.47 -17.29 -2.04
C ALA A 6 10.42 -16.14 -3.06
N ARG A 7 9.52 -15.18 -2.85
CA ARG A 7 9.36 -14.05 -3.77
C ARG A 7 10.61 -13.18 -3.70
N GLN A 8 11.52 -13.36 -4.67
CA GLN A 8 12.78 -12.63 -4.78
C GLN A 8 12.61 -11.10 -4.74
N LEU A 9 11.41 -10.59 -5.04
CA LEU A 9 11.10 -9.16 -5.01
C LEU A 9 10.70 -8.63 -3.63
N ALA A 10 10.28 -9.47 -2.68
CA ALA A 10 9.81 -8.98 -1.38
C ALA A 10 10.87 -8.17 -0.62
N PRO A 11 12.16 -8.59 -0.55
CA PRO A 11 13.21 -7.76 0.06
C PRO A 11 13.35 -6.40 -0.63
N ARG A 12 13.38 -6.38 -1.98
CA ARG A 12 13.50 -5.14 -2.76
C ARG A 12 12.35 -4.18 -2.53
N VAL A 13 11.12 -4.68 -2.48
CA VAL A 13 9.95 -3.84 -2.21
C VAL A 13 10.04 -3.23 -0.81
N ARG A 14 10.45 -4.02 0.19
CA ARG A 14 10.67 -3.51 1.56
C ARG A 14 11.79 -2.48 1.62
N ASP A 15 12.89 -2.68 0.90
CA ASP A 15 13.97 -1.70 0.82
C ASP A 15 13.48 -0.38 0.23
N TYR A 16 12.68 -0.43 -0.84
CA TYR A 16 12.08 0.77 -1.40
C TYR A 16 11.06 1.42 -0.47
N LEU A 17 10.26 0.64 0.26
CA LEU A 17 9.32 1.18 1.26
C LEU A 17 10.04 1.82 2.46
N ARG A 18 11.33 1.56 2.68
CA ARG A 18 12.13 2.28 3.68
C ARG A 18 12.67 3.63 3.19
N ILE A 19 12.62 3.87 1.88
CA ILE A 19 13.22 5.05 1.23
C ILE A 19 12.14 5.98 0.68
N PHE A 20 11.08 5.41 0.09
CA PHE A 20 10.05 6.14 -0.61
C PHE A 20 8.73 6.13 0.16
N PRO A 21 7.96 7.25 0.14
CA PRO A 21 6.64 7.30 0.74
C PRO A 21 5.64 6.37 0.05
N ALA A 22 5.78 6.17 -1.27
CA ALA A 22 4.95 5.29 -2.06
C ALA A 22 5.80 4.45 -3.03
N VAL A 23 5.48 3.17 -3.16
CA VAL A 23 6.15 2.24 -4.08
C VAL A 23 5.09 1.58 -4.95
N ALA A 24 5.29 1.47 -6.27
CA ALA A 24 4.33 0.83 -7.15
C ALA A 24 4.80 -0.58 -7.56
N LEU A 25 3.91 -1.58 -7.48
CA LEU A 25 4.15 -2.92 -8.02
C LEU A 25 3.57 -3.06 -9.43
N ILE A 26 4.44 -3.03 -10.43
CA ILE A 26 4.04 -3.13 -11.84
C ILE A 26 4.53 -4.47 -12.42
N GLY A 27 3.72 -5.08 -13.29
CA GLY A 27 4.09 -6.29 -14.02
C GLY A 27 2.90 -6.98 -14.66
N PRO A 28 3.13 -8.04 -15.45
CA PRO A 28 2.07 -8.77 -16.16
C PRO A 28 0.96 -9.28 -15.23
N ARG A 29 -0.22 -9.58 -15.79
CA ARG A 29 -1.31 -10.21 -15.01
C ARG A 29 -0.86 -11.59 -14.53
N GLN A 30 -1.39 -12.03 -13.38
CA GLN A 30 -1.19 -13.38 -12.82
C GLN A 30 0.24 -13.77 -12.40
N VAL A 31 1.15 -12.79 -12.21
CA VAL A 31 2.52 -13.04 -11.69
C VAL A 31 2.63 -12.99 -10.15
N GLY A 32 1.50 -12.88 -9.44
CA GLY A 32 1.45 -12.90 -7.97
C GLY A 32 1.70 -11.56 -7.26
N LYS A 33 1.45 -10.42 -7.92
CA LYS A 33 1.59 -9.06 -7.35
C LYS A 33 0.70 -8.84 -6.13
N THR A 34 -0.61 -9.10 -6.27
CA THR A 34 -1.61 -9.05 -5.18
C THR A 34 -1.16 -9.86 -3.97
N THR A 35 -0.68 -11.08 -4.21
CA THR A 35 -0.24 -11.95 -3.12
C THR A 35 1.04 -11.43 -2.46
N LEU A 36 1.95 -10.78 -3.20
CA LEU A 36 3.11 -10.10 -2.63
C LEU A 36 2.70 -8.90 -1.78
N ALA A 37 1.81 -8.07 -2.30
CA ALA A 37 1.34 -6.87 -1.62
C ALA A 37 0.61 -7.19 -0.31
N ARG A 38 -0.26 -8.22 -0.30
CA ARG A 38 -0.92 -8.74 0.92
C ARG A 38 0.10 -9.23 1.95
N ALA A 39 1.05 -10.07 1.54
CA ALA A 39 2.08 -10.59 2.44
C ALA A 39 2.96 -9.47 3.03
N ILE A 40 3.21 -8.40 2.27
CA ILE A 40 3.91 -7.22 2.79
C ILE A 40 3.03 -6.47 3.80
N ALA A 41 1.77 -6.20 3.49
CA ALA A 41 0.84 -5.55 4.43
C ALA A 41 0.74 -6.31 5.77
N GLU A 42 0.69 -7.63 5.74
CA GLU A 42 0.60 -8.48 6.94
C GLU A 42 1.88 -8.50 7.79
N THR A 43 3.04 -8.29 7.17
CA THR A 43 4.34 -8.40 7.85
C THR A 43 4.97 -7.05 8.20
N GLN A 44 4.52 -5.96 7.58
CA GLN A 44 5.08 -4.63 7.75
C GLN A 44 4.34 -3.90 8.87
N ASN A 45 4.80 -4.13 10.09
CA ASN A 45 4.26 -3.54 11.31
C ASN A 45 5.19 -2.43 11.79
N SER A 46 4.78 -1.17 11.65
CA SER A 46 5.55 -0.05 12.21
C SER A 46 5.43 0.03 13.72
N GLU A 47 4.33 -0.46 14.31
CA GLU A 47 4.02 -0.35 15.75
C GLU A 47 3.20 -1.54 16.28
N GLY A 48 3.39 -2.75 15.73
CA GLY A 48 2.65 -3.96 16.13
C GLY A 48 1.30 -4.17 15.42
N ASP A 49 0.79 -3.14 14.73
CA ASP A 49 -0.39 -3.26 13.88
C ASP A 49 -0.04 -3.63 12.42
N PRO A 50 -0.81 -4.52 11.78
CA PRO A 50 -0.64 -4.84 10.36
C PRO A 50 -0.95 -3.63 9.47
N GLY A 51 -0.36 -3.62 8.28
CA GLY A 51 -0.73 -2.71 7.20
C GLY A 51 -2.21 -2.82 6.83
N VAL A 52 -2.73 -1.77 6.22
CA VAL A 52 -4.09 -1.74 5.67
C VAL A 52 -4.03 -2.20 4.23
N TYR A 53 -4.93 -3.09 3.83
CA TYR A 53 -5.05 -3.52 2.45
C TYR A 53 -6.44 -3.16 1.93
N LEU A 54 -6.49 -2.50 0.78
CA LEU A 54 -7.71 -2.13 0.08
C LEU A 54 -7.67 -2.68 -1.34
N ASP A 55 -8.68 -3.46 -1.70
CA ASP A 55 -8.92 -3.92 -3.06
C ASP A 55 -9.91 -2.98 -3.76
N LEU A 56 -9.47 -2.22 -4.75
CA LEU A 56 -10.34 -1.26 -5.44
C LEU A 56 -11.32 -1.90 -6.43
N GLU A 57 -11.33 -3.23 -6.56
CA GLU A 57 -12.44 -3.96 -7.17
C GLU A 57 -13.53 -4.34 -6.16
N ASN A 58 -13.21 -4.37 -4.86
CA ASN A 58 -14.15 -4.73 -3.80
C ASN A 58 -15.05 -3.54 -3.42
N PRO A 59 -16.39 -3.66 -3.56
CA PRO A 59 -17.31 -2.58 -3.20
C PRO A 59 -17.23 -2.12 -1.74
N ALA A 60 -16.96 -3.02 -0.80
CA ALA A 60 -16.83 -2.69 0.61
C ALA A 60 -15.56 -1.86 0.90
N ASP A 61 -14.46 -2.14 0.20
CA ASP A 61 -13.24 -1.34 0.30
C ASP A 61 -13.38 0.00 -0.41
N LEU A 62 -14.10 0.05 -1.54
CA LEU A 62 -14.46 1.32 -2.18
C LEU A 62 -15.34 2.19 -1.29
N ALA A 63 -16.31 1.60 -0.57
CA ALA A 63 -17.20 2.33 0.32
C ALA A 63 -16.45 3.01 1.49
N LYS A 64 -15.36 2.39 1.95
CA LYS A 64 -14.45 3.00 2.94
C LYS A 64 -13.83 4.31 2.44
N LEU A 65 -13.67 4.47 1.12
CA LEU A 65 -13.10 5.64 0.45
C LEU A 65 -14.17 6.66 0.03
N GLY A 66 -15.23 6.83 0.83
CA GLY A 66 -16.21 7.92 0.65
C GLY A 66 -15.59 9.31 0.82
N ASP A 67 -14.72 9.46 1.83
CA ASP A 67 -13.75 10.56 1.94
C ASP A 67 -12.33 9.95 1.96
N PRO A 68 -11.69 9.79 0.79
CA PRO A 68 -10.39 9.15 0.72
C PRO A 68 -9.30 9.91 1.47
N GLY A 69 -9.37 11.25 1.53
CA GLY A 69 -8.37 12.06 2.21
C GLY A 69 -8.39 11.80 3.72
N ALA A 70 -9.56 11.89 4.34
CA ALA A 70 -9.74 11.58 5.76
C ALA A 70 -9.44 10.11 6.06
N TYR A 71 -9.92 9.19 5.21
CA TYR A 71 -9.70 7.76 5.36
C TYR A 71 -8.21 7.41 5.37
N LEU A 72 -7.45 7.87 4.37
CA LEU A 72 -6.02 7.53 4.26
C LEU A 72 -5.22 8.25 5.35
N SER A 73 -5.60 9.46 5.76
CA SER A 73 -4.93 10.21 6.83
C SER A 73 -5.06 9.56 8.21
N ARG A 74 -6.12 8.79 8.48
CA ARG A 74 -6.27 8.09 9.77
C ARG A 74 -5.31 6.90 9.94
N HIS A 75 -4.70 6.43 8.86
CA HIS A 75 -3.78 5.29 8.84
C HIS A 75 -2.31 5.73 8.86
N ARG A 76 -2.01 6.87 9.50
CA ARG A 76 -0.63 7.33 9.72
C ARG A 76 0.15 6.30 10.51
N GLY A 77 1.44 6.21 10.21
CA GLY A 77 2.34 5.21 10.79
C GLY A 77 2.13 3.79 10.24
N ARG A 78 1.15 3.56 9.36
CA ARG A 78 0.86 2.24 8.79
C ARG A 78 1.00 2.28 7.27
N LEU A 79 1.51 1.18 6.71
CA LEU A 79 1.49 0.94 5.28
C LEU A 79 0.04 0.78 4.81
N VAL A 80 -0.37 1.50 3.77
CA VAL A 80 -1.66 1.33 3.11
C VAL A 80 -1.42 0.80 1.69
N VAL A 81 -1.87 -0.42 1.44
CA VAL A 81 -1.82 -1.06 0.12
C VAL A 81 -3.10 -0.77 -0.65
N LEU A 82 -2.97 -0.28 -1.88
CA LEU A 82 -4.08 0.01 -2.79
C LEU A 82 -3.99 -0.90 -4.02
N ASP A 83 -4.63 -2.07 -3.96
CA ASP A 83 -4.61 -3.00 -5.08
C ASP A 83 -5.56 -2.55 -6.20
N GLU A 84 -5.17 -2.81 -7.43
CA GLU A 84 -5.86 -2.37 -8.64
C GLU A 84 -6.15 -0.86 -8.66
N ILE A 85 -5.20 -0.03 -8.18
CA ILE A 85 -5.29 1.45 -8.11
C ILE A 85 -5.74 2.11 -9.43
N HIS A 86 -5.43 1.47 -10.56
CA HIS A 86 -5.82 1.92 -11.90
C HIS A 86 -7.35 2.02 -12.09
N ARG A 87 -8.14 1.35 -11.25
CA ARG A 87 -9.62 1.44 -11.20
C ARG A 87 -10.13 2.79 -10.73
N LYS A 88 -9.33 3.54 -9.95
CA LYS A 88 -9.70 4.87 -9.42
C LYS A 88 -8.57 5.89 -9.57
N PRO A 89 -8.24 6.33 -10.81
CA PRO A 89 -7.12 7.24 -11.07
C PRO A 89 -7.18 8.56 -10.31
N ALA A 90 -8.38 9.07 -10.01
CA ALA A 90 -8.56 10.28 -9.21
C ALA A 90 -7.95 10.20 -7.79
N LEU A 91 -7.66 8.99 -7.28
CA LEU A 91 -6.96 8.83 -6.00
C LEU A 91 -5.53 9.36 -6.04
N PHE A 92 -4.87 9.45 -7.20
CA PHE A 92 -3.48 9.95 -7.27
C PHE A 92 -3.35 11.40 -6.78
N GLU A 93 -4.34 12.26 -7.04
CA GLU A 93 -4.35 13.64 -6.54
C GLU A 93 -4.45 13.68 -5.00
N ILE A 94 -5.28 12.80 -4.44
CA ILE A 94 -5.47 12.69 -2.98
C ILE A 94 -4.21 12.11 -2.33
N LEU A 95 -3.64 11.04 -2.92
CA LEU A 95 -2.41 10.43 -2.43
C LEU A 95 -1.28 11.44 -2.36
N ARG A 96 -1.10 12.28 -3.39
CA ARG A 96 -0.10 13.35 -3.38
C ARG A 96 -0.29 14.26 -2.17
N SER A 97 -1.50 14.78 -1.96
CA SER A 97 -1.78 15.67 -0.82
C SER A 97 -1.54 15.00 0.53
N VAL A 98 -1.92 13.73 0.68
CA VAL A 98 -1.73 12.96 1.93
C VAL A 98 -0.25 12.67 2.18
N ILE A 99 0.49 12.30 1.14
CA ILE A 99 1.94 12.06 1.21
C ILE A 99 2.67 13.32 1.64
N ASP A 100 2.37 14.45 0.98
CA ASP A 100 2.98 15.74 1.30
C ASP A 100 2.74 16.13 2.77
N ASP A 101 1.52 15.87 3.29
CA ASP A 101 1.21 16.14 4.70
C ASP A 101 1.95 15.22 5.67
N ARG A 102 2.01 13.93 5.38
CA ARG A 102 2.74 12.95 6.20
C ARG A 102 4.23 13.24 6.24
N ILE A 103 4.83 13.62 5.12
CA ILE A 103 6.24 14.04 5.04
C ILE A 103 6.48 15.28 5.92
N ARG A 104 5.62 16.30 5.86
CA ARG A 104 5.73 17.49 6.74
C ARG A 104 5.64 17.14 8.23
N ARG A 105 5.01 16.02 8.57
CA ARG A 105 4.87 15.50 9.94
C ARG A 105 5.94 14.47 10.32
N GLY A 106 6.98 14.28 9.49
CA GLY A 106 8.13 13.43 9.77
C GLY A 106 8.00 11.96 9.33
N GLU A 107 6.90 11.57 8.69
CA GLU A 107 6.70 10.22 8.17
C GLU A 107 7.21 10.17 6.72
N LEU A 108 8.50 9.87 6.53
CA LEU A 108 9.19 10.08 5.24
C LEU A 108 9.03 8.95 4.22
N ALA A 109 8.72 7.73 4.68
CA ALA A 109 8.70 6.53 3.83
C ALA A 109 7.62 5.53 4.26
N GLY A 110 7.32 4.57 3.38
CA GLY A 110 6.53 3.38 3.72
C GLY A 110 5.05 3.62 3.95
N GLN A 111 4.50 4.70 3.38
CA GLN A 111 3.11 5.10 3.58
C GLN A 111 2.17 4.31 2.66
N PHE A 112 2.56 4.08 1.40
CA PHE A 112 1.72 3.44 0.38
C PHE A 112 2.45 2.38 -0.46
N LEU A 113 1.70 1.36 -0.89
CA LEU A 113 2.11 0.33 -1.86
C LEU A 113 1.02 0.09 -2.92
#